data_AF-A0A1F6PLH5-F1
#
_entry.id   AF-A0A1F6PLH5-F1
#
_cell.length_a   1.000
_cell.length_b   1.000
_cell.length_c   1.000
_cell.angle_alpha   90.00
_cell.angle_beta   90.00
_cell.angle_gamma   90.00
#
_symmetry.space_group_name_H-M   'P 1'
#
loop_
_entity.id
_entity.type
_entity.pdbx_description
1 polymer ?
#
loop_
_entity_poly.entity_id
_entity_poly.type
_entity_poly.pdbx_seq_one_letter_code
_entity_poly.pdbx_strand_id
1 'polypeptide(L)'
;MLFITQKIKEIIDKKNISQNELAKRANYDHGAFGSFIRGERPFPDEAIEKIAPILEVTKEEIQGWILADKYPKETIELAIKAKKELPLQDNTHCHSERSEESQRSFDAQDDTHCHCEPPKEAWQSNNSSNKNNDIESEKRSFAQDDKRLILTTKIDSILQEKGISRTALSKQINYSQGKLNEMIIGKEPMSSLVISKIAPILNVSENQIKSWVLADKYSLTALEEAVKILNSECK
;
A
#
# COMPACT_ATOMS: atom_id res chain seq x y z
N MET A 1 31.70 -0.77 8.66
CA MET A 1 30.99 0.05 9.67
C MET A 1 29.72 0.54 8.99
N LEU A 2 28.56 0.48 9.64
CA LEU A 2 27.32 0.94 9.00
C LEU A 2 27.36 2.47 8.85
N PHE A 3 26.87 2.97 7.72
CA PHE A 3 26.80 4.38 7.37
C PHE A 3 25.99 5.17 8.41
N ILE A 4 24.85 4.64 8.85
CA ILE A 4 24.05 5.26 9.91
C ILE A 4 24.83 5.43 11.21
N THR A 5 25.62 4.43 11.60
CA THR A 5 26.45 4.50 12.80
C THR A 5 27.47 5.62 12.67
N GLN A 6 28.12 5.72 11.51
CA GLN A 6 29.10 6.76 11.23
C GLN A 6 28.45 8.15 11.27
N LYS A 7 27.31 8.35 10.61
CA LYS A 7 26.63 9.65 10.57
C LYS A 7 26.15 10.11 11.94
N ILE A 8 25.53 9.22 12.71
CA ILE A 8 25.12 9.53 14.08
C ILE A 8 26.36 9.90 14.90
N LYS A 9 27.46 9.14 14.78
CA LYS A 9 28.71 9.41 15.49
C LYS A 9 29.28 10.80 15.14
N GLU A 10 29.37 11.13 13.85
CA GLU A 10 29.83 12.44 13.38
C GLU A 10 29.00 13.59 13.97
N ILE A 11 27.68 13.43 14.09
CA ILE A 11 26.78 14.47 14.62
C ILE A 11 26.92 14.60 16.14
N ILE A 12 26.95 13.48 16.87
CA ILE A 12 27.10 13.52 18.34
C ILE A 12 28.46 14.12 18.74
N ASP A 13 29.53 13.79 17.99
CA ASP A 13 30.88 14.33 18.22
C ASP A 13 30.89 15.85 17.99
N LYS A 14 30.25 16.32 16.91
CA LYS A 14 30.11 17.77 16.61
C LYS A 14 29.29 18.51 17.67
N LYS A 15 28.25 17.87 18.21
CA LYS A 15 27.39 18.44 19.26
C LYS A 15 27.97 18.28 20.66
N ASN A 16 29.12 17.61 20.80
CA ASN A 16 29.75 17.29 22.08
C ASN A 16 28.79 16.58 23.05
N ILE A 17 27.97 15.67 22.52
CA ILE A 17 27.05 14.83 23.31
C ILE A 17 27.49 13.36 23.21
N SER A 18 27.25 12.58 24.26
CA SER A 18 27.51 11.15 24.22
C SER A 18 26.33 10.37 23.62
N GLN A 19 26.59 9.16 23.10
CA GLN A 19 25.52 8.25 22.66
C GLN A 19 24.53 7.91 23.80
N ASN A 20 25.02 7.83 25.04
CA ASN A 20 24.17 7.63 26.22
C ASN A 20 23.26 8.83 26.46
N GLU A 21 23.79 10.05 26.30
CA GLU A 21 22.98 11.26 26.41
C GLU A 21 21.93 11.36 25.31
N LEU A 22 22.28 11.01 24.06
CA LEU A 22 21.32 10.93 22.96
C LEU A 22 20.19 9.94 23.28
N ALA A 23 20.51 8.74 23.78
CA ALA A 23 19.52 7.74 24.19
C ALA A 23 18.59 8.27 25.28
N LYS A 24 19.15 8.93 26.31
CA LYS A 24 18.39 9.55 27.40
C LYS A 24 17.45 10.65 26.90
N ARG A 25 17.95 11.55 26.06
CA ARG A 25 17.13 12.63 25.46
C ARG A 25 16.01 12.08 24.58
N ALA A 26 16.24 10.95 23.91
CA ALA A 26 15.24 10.25 23.12
C ALA A 26 14.31 9.34 23.95
N ASN A 27 14.48 9.29 25.28
CA ASN A 27 13.75 8.42 26.21
C ASN A 27 13.80 6.93 25.81
N TYR A 28 14.99 6.43 25.48
CA TYR A 28 15.25 5.02 25.22
C TYR A 28 16.27 4.43 26.20
N ASP A 29 16.11 3.14 26.50
CA ASP A 29 17.14 2.36 27.15
C ASP A 29 18.44 2.38 26.32
N HIS A 30 19.58 2.53 27.00
CA HIS A 30 20.87 2.65 26.34
C HIS A 30 21.25 1.39 25.54
N GLY A 31 20.94 0.20 26.08
CA GLY A 31 21.20 -1.08 25.41
C GLY A 31 20.35 -1.24 24.16
N ALA A 32 19.04 -0.96 24.28
CA ALA A 32 18.11 -0.98 23.16
C ALA A 32 18.54 0.02 22.06
N PHE A 33 18.85 1.26 22.44
CA PHE A 33 19.27 2.30 21.49
C PHE A 33 20.60 1.95 20.79
N GLY A 34 21.55 1.41 21.54
CA GLY A 34 22.81 0.92 21.00
C GLY A 34 22.61 -0.19 19.95
N SER A 35 21.64 -1.09 20.18
CA SER A 35 21.33 -2.15 19.22
C SER A 35 20.73 -1.62 17.91
N PHE A 36 19.99 -0.52 17.94
CA PHE A 36 19.51 0.16 16.73
C PHE A 36 20.69 0.74 15.95
N ILE A 37 21.56 1.51 16.62
CA ILE A 37 22.70 2.18 15.98
C ILE A 37 23.67 1.18 15.35
N ARG A 38 23.88 0.02 15.98
CA ARG A 38 24.74 -1.05 15.43
C ARG A 38 24.07 -1.90 14.34
N GLY A 39 22.80 -1.65 14.03
CA GLY A 39 22.04 -2.39 13.04
C GLY A 39 21.64 -3.82 13.47
N GLU A 40 21.82 -4.16 14.75
CA GLU A 40 21.38 -5.45 15.33
C GLU A 40 19.85 -5.54 15.38
N ARG A 41 19.18 -4.38 15.48
CA ARG A 41 17.73 -4.25 15.45
C ARG A 41 17.30 -3.16 14.47
N PRO A 42 16.14 -3.30 13.81
CA PRO A 42 15.59 -2.24 12.99
C PRO A 42 15.26 -1.03 13.85
N PHE A 43 15.52 0.18 13.34
CA PHE A 43 15.03 1.41 13.95
C PHE A 43 13.49 1.43 13.87
N PRO A 44 12.78 1.52 15.01
CA PRO A 44 11.36 1.79 14.98
C PRO A 44 11.11 3.25 14.55
N ASP A 45 10.00 3.51 13.87
CA ASP A 45 9.69 4.86 13.37
C ASP A 45 9.62 5.89 14.50
N GLU A 46 9.10 5.49 15.66
CA GLU A 46 9.08 6.32 16.88
C GLU A 46 10.49 6.73 17.33
N ALA A 47 11.48 5.84 17.21
CA ALA A 47 12.85 6.20 17.57
C ALA A 47 13.43 7.21 16.59
N ILE A 48 13.16 7.06 15.29
CA ILE A 48 13.60 8.00 14.26
C ILE A 48 12.98 9.39 14.54
N GLU A 49 11.69 9.45 14.85
CA GLU A 49 10.98 10.70 15.14
C GLU A 49 11.52 11.41 16.39
N LYS A 50 11.91 10.66 17.42
CA LYS A 50 12.49 11.25 18.65
C LYS A 50 13.92 11.73 18.46
N ILE A 51 14.75 11.01 17.70
CA ILE A 51 16.17 11.39 17.53
C ILE A 51 16.38 12.45 16.46
N ALA A 52 15.55 12.52 15.42
CA ALA A 52 15.63 13.52 14.35
C ALA A 52 15.81 14.95 14.88
N PRO A 53 14.96 15.48 15.79
CA PRO A 53 15.12 16.83 16.31
C PRO A 53 16.36 17.00 17.20
N ILE A 54 16.80 15.96 17.92
CA ILE A 54 18.00 16.03 18.78
C ILE A 54 19.27 16.13 17.92
N LEU A 55 19.27 15.42 16.80
CA LEU A 55 20.34 15.41 15.82
C LEU A 55 20.28 16.61 14.86
N GLU A 56 19.20 17.40 14.89
CA GLU A 56 18.92 18.50 13.96
C GLU A 56 18.95 18.06 12.49
N VAL A 57 18.35 16.90 12.22
CA VAL A 57 18.16 16.36 10.87
C VAL A 57 16.70 15.96 10.67
N THR A 58 16.30 15.76 9.43
CA THR A 58 14.97 15.29 9.08
C THR A 58 14.81 13.78 9.29
N LYS A 59 13.56 13.33 9.43
CA LYS A 59 13.23 11.89 9.49
C LYS A 59 13.67 11.19 8.20
N GLU A 60 13.47 11.85 7.07
CA GLU A 60 13.81 11.37 5.73
C GLU A 60 15.32 11.16 5.57
N GLU A 61 16.15 12.03 6.13
CA GLU A 61 17.60 11.85 6.13
C GLU A 61 18.03 10.59 6.88
N ILE A 62 17.50 10.38 8.09
CA ILE A 62 17.80 9.18 8.87
C ILE A 62 17.31 7.93 8.14
N GLN A 63 16.10 7.97 7.57
CA GLN A 63 15.59 6.88 6.75
C GLN A 63 16.49 6.62 5.53
N GLY A 64 17.01 7.67 4.89
CA GLY A 64 17.99 7.58 3.82
C GLY A 64 19.26 6.86 4.24
N TRP A 65 19.79 7.16 5.43
CA TRP A 65 20.95 6.47 6.01
C TRP A 65 20.68 4.97 6.21
N ILE A 66 19.51 4.62 6.76
CA ILE A 66 19.08 3.23 6.96
C ILE A 66 18.96 2.49 5.63
N LEU A 67 18.42 3.16 4.61
CA LEU A 67 18.20 2.58 3.29
C LEU A 67 19.54 2.29 2.59
N ALA A 68 20.49 3.22 2.65
CA ALA A 68 21.82 3.06 2.07
C ALA A 68 22.58 1.86 2.67
N ASP A 69 22.41 1.60 3.97
CA ASP A 69 23.02 0.44 4.63
C ASP A 69 22.38 -0.90 4.25
N LYS A 70 21.10 -0.91 3.89
CA LYS A 70 20.30 -2.15 3.76
C LYS A 70 20.07 -2.61 2.34
N TYR A 71 20.04 -1.69 1.38
CA TYR A 71 19.62 -1.99 0.02
C TYR A 71 20.69 -1.56 -0.98
N PRO A 72 20.93 -2.39 -2.01
CA PRO A 72 21.84 -2.00 -3.07
C PRO A 72 21.25 -0.83 -3.86
N LYS A 73 22.13 0.01 -4.38
CA LYS A 73 21.79 1.26 -5.09
C LYS A 73 20.73 1.04 -6.15
N GLU A 74 20.86 -0.01 -6.96
CA GLU A 74 19.95 -0.30 -8.08
C GLU A 74 18.52 -0.54 -7.59
N THR A 75 18.34 -1.12 -6.40
CA THR A 75 16.99 -1.37 -5.85
C THR A 75 16.33 -0.07 -5.40
N ILE A 76 17.11 0.86 -4.84
CA ILE A 76 16.61 2.18 -4.41
C ILE A 76 16.26 3.04 -5.63
N GLU A 77 17.10 3.03 -6.67
CA GLU A 77 16.83 3.73 -7.94
C GLU A 77 15.56 3.21 -8.62
N LEU A 78 15.35 1.89 -8.64
CA LEU A 78 14.09 1.29 -9.12
C LEU A 78 12.88 1.77 -8.30
N ALA A 79 13.02 1.92 -6.98
CA ALA A 79 11.94 2.39 -6.11
C ALA A 79 11.59 3.86 -6.42
N ILE A 80 12.61 4.71 -6.60
CA ILE A 80 12.44 6.11 -7.02
C ILE A 80 11.71 6.17 -8.36
N LYS A 81 12.16 5.36 -9.34
CA LYS A 81 11.54 5.29 -10.67
C LYS A 81 10.06 4.90 -10.56
N ALA A 82 9.75 3.82 -9.84
CA ALA A 82 8.38 3.37 -9.66
C ALA A 82 7.50 4.44 -8.99
N LYS A 83 8.05 5.20 -8.04
CA LYS A 83 7.33 6.28 -7.35
C LYS A 83 7.06 7.50 -8.24
N LYS A 84 7.98 7.82 -9.16
CA LYS A 84 7.83 8.91 -10.14
C LYS A 84 6.89 8.55 -11.30
N GLU A 85 6.67 7.26 -11.58
CA GLU A 85 5.78 6.79 -12.65
C GLU A 85 4.29 6.74 -12.27
N LEU A 86 3.95 6.56 -11.00
CA LEU A 86 2.54 6.48 -10.53
C LEU A 86 1.66 7.73 -10.72
N PRO A 87 2.14 8.99 -10.65
CA PRO A 87 1.25 10.17 -10.74
C PRO A 87 0.60 10.39 -12.13
N LEU A 88 0.66 9.42 -13.05
CA LEU A 88 0.25 9.59 -14.45
C LEU A 88 -0.95 8.72 -14.91
N GLN A 89 -1.54 7.87 -14.05
CA GLN A 89 -2.56 6.91 -14.52
C GLN A 89 -4.03 7.22 -14.16
N ASP A 90 -4.32 8.29 -13.40
CA ASP A 90 -5.70 8.52 -12.91
C ASP A 90 -6.66 9.22 -13.90
N ASN A 91 -6.26 9.50 -15.15
CA ASN A 91 -7.11 10.24 -16.09
C ASN A 91 -7.57 9.48 -17.36
N THR A 92 -7.32 8.17 -17.50
CA THR A 92 -8.04 7.39 -18.52
C THR A 92 -9.32 6.83 -17.93
N HIS A 93 -10.31 7.72 -17.84
CA HIS A 93 -11.71 7.35 -17.76
C HIS A 93 -12.05 6.52 -19.00
N CYS A 94 -12.03 5.19 -18.87
CA CYS A 94 -12.69 4.30 -19.82
C CYS A 94 -14.20 4.56 -19.72
N HIS A 95 -14.69 5.53 -20.49
CA HIS A 95 -16.06 5.48 -20.98
C HIS A 95 -16.14 4.25 -21.88
N SER A 96 -16.55 3.12 -21.30
CA SER A 96 -17.19 2.07 -22.06
C SER A 96 -18.47 2.70 -22.59
N GLU A 97 -18.43 3.21 -23.82
CA GLU A 97 -19.62 3.49 -24.61
C GLU A 97 -20.37 2.17 -24.73
N ARG A 98 -21.32 1.97 -23.81
CA ARG A 98 -22.31 0.91 -23.91
C ARG A 98 -23.24 1.36 -25.03
N SER A 99 -22.99 0.88 -26.23
CA SER A 99 -23.86 1.04 -27.38
C SER A 99 -25.26 0.54 -27.01
N GLU A 100 -26.20 1.47 -26.85
CA GLU A 100 -27.62 1.19 -26.76
C GLU A 100 -28.12 0.77 -28.15
N GLU A 101 -27.92 -0.50 -28.50
CA GLU A 101 -28.52 -1.05 -29.71
C GLU A 101 -29.11 -2.43 -29.40
N SER A 102 -30.27 -2.43 -28.75
CA SER A 102 -31.18 -3.57 -28.74
C SER A 102 -32.59 -3.13 -28.33
N GLN A 103 -33.22 -2.29 -29.14
CA GLN A 103 -34.69 -2.26 -29.23
C GLN A 103 -35.08 -3.00 -30.51
N ARG A 104 -35.32 -4.30 -30.37
CA ARG A 104 -36.10 -5.08 -31.36
C ARG A 104 -37.19 -5.88 -30.65
N SER A 105 -38.42 -5.44 -30.92
CA SER A 105 -39.64 -6.20 -31.19
C SER A 105 -40.16 -7.19 -30.14
N PHE A 106 -41.36 -6.89 -29.62
CA PHE A 106 -42.48 -7.84 -29.60
C PHE A 106 -43.80 -7.08 -29.75
N ASP A 107 -44.33 -7.06 -30.96
CA ASP A 107 -45.75 -6.86 -31.21
C ASP A 107 -46.47 -8.19 -30.98
N ALA A 108 -47.47 -8.19 -30.10
CA ALA A 108 -48.53 -9.19 -30.07
C ALA A 108 -49.82 -8.50 -29.62
N GLN A 109 -50.74 -8.32 -30.59
CA GLN A 109 -52.11 -7.90 -30.36
C GLN A 109 -53.02 -9.11 -30.06
N ASP A 110 -54.19 -8.76 -29.54
CA ASP A 110 -55.49 -9.44 -29.50
C ASP A 110 -55.86 -10.32 -28.29
N ASP A 111 -56.74 -9.69 -27.50
CA ASP A 111 -58.10 -10.13 -27.17
C ASP A 111 -58.28 -11.47 -26.44
N THR A 112 -58.62 -11.38 -25.16
CA THR A 112 -59.95 -11.87 -24.74
C THR A 112 -60.39 -11.30 -23.39
N HIS A 113 -61.64 -10.87 -23.43
CA HIS A 113 -62.53 -10.38 -22.39
C HIS A 113 -62.73 -11.39 -21.25
N CYS A 114 -62.61 -10.96 -19.99
CA CYS A 114 -63.22 -11.64 -18.84
C CYS A 114 -63.61 -10.62 -17.76
N HIS A 115 -64.92 -10.37 -17.68
CA HIS A 115 -65.61 -9.79 -16.53
C HIS A 115 -65.52 -10.74 -15.32
N CYS A 116 -65.22 -10.21 -14.14
CA CYS A 116 -65.73 -10.68 -12.86
C CYS A 116 -65.72 -9.51 -11.86
N GLU A 117 -66.91 -9.10 -11.42
CA GLU A 117 -67.13 -8.17 -10.32
C GLU A 117 -66.77 -8.79 -8.95
N PRO A 118 -66.54 -7.97 -7.91
CA PRO A 118 -65.92 -8.40 -6.66
C PRO A 118 -66.93 -8.82 -5.58
N PRO A 119 -66.59 -9.74 -4.67
CA PRO A 119 -67.32 -9.89 -3.42
C PRO A 119 -66.79 -8.93 -2.34
N LYS A 120 -67.73 -8.28 -1.67
CA LYS A 120 -67.56 -7.46 -0.47
C LYS A 120 -67.35 -8.33 0.79
N GLU A 121 -66.72 -7.68 1.75
CA GLU A 121 -66.82 -7.84 3.21
C GLU A 121 -65.91 -8.80 3.98
N ALA A 122 -65.32 -8.16 5.01
CA ALA A 122 -65.15 -8.63 6.38
C ALA A 122 -63.77 -9.20 6.75
N TRP A 123 -62.81 -8.31 7.05
CA TRP A 123 -61.99 -8.42 8.27
C TRP A 123 -61.65 -7.01 8.81
N GLN A 124 -62.39 -6.58 9.84
CA GLN A 124 -61.94 -5.55 10.78
C GLN A 124 -61.15 -6.21 11.92
N SER A 125 -59.95 -5.71 12.22
CA SER A 125 -59.55 -5.34 13.59
C SER A 125 -58.10 -4.81 13.65
N ASN A 126 -58.02 -3.49 13.85
CA ASN A 126 -57.12 -2.71 14.71
C ASN A 126 -56.06 -3.50 15.52
N ASN A 127 -54.78 -3.13 15.47
CA ASN A 127 -54.18 -2.00 16.21
C ASN A 127 -52.62 -2.06 16.20
N SER A 128 -52.04 -0.88 16.43
CA SER A 128 -50.73 -0.64 17.07
C SER A 128 -49.50 -0.43 16.17
N SER A 129 -49.29 0.84 15.83
CA SER A 129 -48.04 1.59 15.91
C SER A 129 -46.70 0.83 15.86
N ASN A 130 -45.92 1.06 14.81
CA ASN A 130 -44.55 1.52 14.97
C ASN A 130 -43.94 2.05 13.66
N LYS A 131 -43.50 3.31 13.74
CA LYS A 131 -42.34 3.92 13.10
C LYS A 131 -42.09 3.63 11.61
N ASN A 132 -42.37 4.67 10.82
CA ASN A 132 -41.53 5.07 9.70
C ASN A 132 -40.06 4.79 10.00
N ASN A 133 -39.38 4.13 9.07
CA ASN A 133 -38.09 4.59 8.59
C ASN A 133 -37.91 4.02 7.19
N ASP A 134 -37.95 4.94 6.23
CA ASP A 134 -37.43 4.79 4.89
C ASP A 134 -36.06 4.13 4.96
N ILE A 135 -35.95 2.91 4.45
CA ILE A 135 -34.66 2.35 4.08
C ILE A 135 -34.35 2.94 2.71
N GLU A 136 -34.00 4.23 2.74
CA GLU A 136 -33.19 4.80 1.69
C GLU A 136 -31.89 4.02 1.67
N SER A 137 -31.71 3.34 0.55
CA SER A 137 -30.50 2.66 0.17
C SER A 137 -29.37 3.70 0.13
N GLU A 138 -28.63 3.80 1.23
CA GLU A 138 -27.30 4.39 1.27
C GLU A 138 -26.46 3.69 0.20
N LYS A 139 -26.47 4.25 -1.01
CA LYS A 139 -25.35 4.20 -1.92
C LYS A 139 -24.16 4.75 -1.15
N ARG A 140 -23.44 3.85 -0.47
CA ARG A 140 -22.07 4.09 -0.02
C ARG A 140 -21.27 4.42 -1.27
N SER A 141 -21.14 5.70 -1.56
CA SER A 141 -20.06 6.23 -2.38
C SER A 141 -18.76 5.88 -1.67
N PHE A 142 -18.21 4.71 -2.01
CA PHE A 142 -16.83 4.31 -1.70
C PHE A 142 -15.84 5.15 -2.50
N ALA A 143 -15.93 6.47 -2.38
CA ALA A 143 -14.89 7.40 -2.80
C ALA A 143 -14.09 7.79 -1.54
N GLN A 144 -13.48 6.80 -0.90
CA GLN A 144 -12.21 7.06 -0.26
C GLN A 144 -11.20 6.96 -1.39
N ASP A 145 -10.49 8.05 -1.66
CA ASP A 145 -9.26 8.04 -2.45
C ASP A 145 -8.26 7.11 -1.73
N ASP A 146 -8.46 5.81 -1.90
CA ASP A 146 -7.53 4.76 -1.52
C ASP A 146 -6.32 5.00 -2.42
N LYS A 147 -5.34 5.73 -1.87
CA LYS A 147 -4.02 5.89 -2.47
C LYS A 147 -3.49 4.49 -2.79
N ARG A 148 -3.69 4.05 -4.03
CA ARG A 148 -3.31 2.72 -4.45
C ARG A 148 -1.81 2.58 -4.30
N LEU A 149 -1.40 1.55 -3.56
CA LEU A 149 0.00 1.23 -3.38
C LEU A 149 0.63 0.83 -4.71
N ILE A 150 1.88 1.24 -4.92
CA ILE A 150 2.72 0.93 -6.08
C ILE A 150 2.76 -0.58 -6.28
N LEU A 151 3.01 -1.34 -5.21
CA LEU A 151 3.07 -2.79 -5.25
C LEU A 151 1.76 -3.38 -5.77
N THR A 152 0.63 -2.94 -5.22
CA THR A 152 -0.70 -3.39 -5.63
C THR A 152 -0.94 -3.10 -7.11
N THR A 153 -0.73 -1.86 -7.54
CA THR A 153 -0.97 -1.42 -8.91
C THR A 153 -0.10 -2.17 -9.92
N LYS A 154 1.20 -2.32 -9.63
CA LYS A 154 2.14 -3.01 -10.53
C LYS A 154 1.83 -4.51 -10.62
N ILE A 155 1.54 -5.16 -9.49
CA ILE A 155 1.16 -6.58 -9.50
C ILE A 155 -0.15 -6.79 -10.26
N ASP A 156 -1.17 -5.96 -10.03
CA ASP A 156 -2.46 -6.11 -10.71
C ASP A 156 -2.36 -5.87 -12.22
N SER A 157 -1.58 -4.87 -12.67
CA SER A 157 -1.32 -4.64 -14.09
C SER A 157 -0.73 -5.88 -14.76
N ILE A 158 0.31 -6.46 -14.16
CA ILE A 158 0.99 -7.65 -14.70
C ILE A 158 0.06 -8.87 -14.70
N LEU A 159 -0.74 -9.03 -13.65
CA LEU A 159 -1.73 -10.10 -13.55
C LEU A 159 -2.83 -9.95 -14.61
N GLN A 160 -3.31 -8.74 -14.84
CA GLN A 160 -4.28 -8.43 -15.89
C GLN A 160 -3.71 -8.70 -17.29
N GLU A 161 -2.48 -8.25 -17.57
CA GLU A 161 -1.78 -8.52 -18.83
C GLU A 161 -1.60 -10.02 -19.10
N LYS A 162 -1.39 -10.82 -18.06
CA LYS A 162 -1.26 -12.28 -18.14
C LYS A 162 -2.60 -13.03 -18.14
N GLY A 163 -3.72 -12.34 -17.90
CA GLY A 163 -5.03 -12.97 -17.72
C GLY A 163 -5.10 -13.89 -16.49
N ILE A 164 -4.30 -13.62 -15.45
CA ILE A 164 -4.22 -14.42 -14.22
C ILE A 164 -4.86 -13.64 -13.07
N SER A 165 -5.72 -14.26 -12.28
CA SER A 165 -6.26 -13.64 -11.06
C SER A 165 -5.31 -13.81 -9.86
N ARG A 166 -5.43 -12.96 -8.83
CA ARG A 166 -4.69 -13.16 -7.56
C ARG A 166 -4.93 -14.54 -6.93
N THR A 167 -6.13 -15.10 -7.09
CA THR A 167 -6.47 -16.46 -6.64
C THR A 167 -5.71 -17.53 -7.43
N ALA A 168 -5.54 -17.35 -8.73
CA ALA A 168 -4.72 -18.25 -9.54
C ALA A 168 -3.24 -18.12 -9.16
N LEU A 169 -2.75 -16.90 -8.93
CA LEU A 169 -1.38 -16.66 -8.45
C LEU A 169 -1.11 -17.37 -7.12
N SER A 170 -1.99 -17.24 -6.12
CA SER A 170 -1.82 -17.88 -4.82
C SER A 170 -1.74 -19.41 -4.91
N LYS A 171 -2.56 -20.01 -5.80
CA LYS A 171 -2.50 -21.45 -6.10
C LYS A 171 -1.16 -21.84 -6.74
N GLN A 172 -0.67 -21.07 -7.72
CA GLN A 172 0.60 -21.36 -8.40
C GLN A 172 1.80 -21.33 -7.45
N ILE A 173 1.83 -20.41 -6.48
CA ILE A 173 2.91 -20.33 -5.48
C ILE A 173 2.69 -21.26 -4.27
N ASN A 174 1.59 -22.01 -4.25
CA ASN A 174 1.11 -22.82 -3.13
C ASN A 174 1.12 -22.01 -1.81
N TYR A 175 0.34 -20.94 -1.76
CA TYR A 175 0.26 -20.03 -0.62
C TYR A 175 -1.18 -19.63 -0.31
N SER A 176 -1.44 -19.21 0.93
CA SER A 176 -2.77 -18.74 1.34
C SER A 176 -3.17 -17.49 0.55
N GLN A 177 -4.33 -17.54 -0.11
CA GLN A 177 -4.86 -16.40 -0.86
C GLN A 177 -5.05 -15.17 0.02
N GLY A 178 -5.62 -15.34 1.23
CA GLY A 178 -5.87 -14.24 2.16
C GLY A 178 -4.57 -13.52 2.54
N LYS A 179 -3.56 -14.28 2.98
CA LYS A 179 -2.26 -13.72 3.36
C LYS A 179 -1.52 -13.08 2.20
N LEU A 180 -1.55 -13.71 1.02
CA LEU A 180 -0.93 -13.12 -0.18
C LEU A 180 -1.60 -11.78 -0.50
N ASN A 181 -2.93 -11.72 -0.42
CA ASN A 181 -3.67 -10.50 -0.67
C ASN A 181 -3.32 -9.40 0.33
N GLU A 182 -3.22 -9.72 1.62
CA GLU A 182 -2.78 -8.80 2.68
C GLU A 182 -1.38 -8.25 2.43
N MET A 183 -0.45 -9.07 1.94
CA MET A 183 0.89 -8.63 1.54
C MET A 183 0.87 -7.72 0.30
N ILE A 184 0.08 -8.05 -0.73
CA ILE A 184 -0.01 -7.26 -1.97
C ILE A 184 -0.60 -5.87 -1.69
N ILE A 185 -1.56 -5.78 -0.77
CA ILE A 185 -2.18 -4.51 -0.35
C ILE A 185 -1.45 -3.82 0.80
N GLY A 186 -0.25 -4.28 1.17
CA GLY A 186 0.62 -3.64 2.16
C GLY A 186 0.14 -3.72 3.61
N LYS A 187 -0.86 -4.54 3.94
CA LYS A 187 -1.28 -4.78 5.34
C LYS A 187 -0.29 -5.67 6.10
N GLU A 188 0.38 -6.57 5.40
CA GLU A 188 1.45 -7.41 5.96
C GLU A 188 2.76 -7.22 5.18
N PRO A 189 3.92 -7.31 5.85
CA PRO A 189 5.20 -7.29 5.16
C PRO A 189 5.36 -8.53 4.27
N MET A 190 5.77 -8.31 3.02
CA MET A 190 6.03 -9.42 2.09
C MET A 190 7.35 -10.12 2.42
N SER A 191 7.29 -11.42 2.70
CA SER A 191 8.48 -12.22 3.01
C SER A 191 9.34 -12.50 1.78
N SER A 192 10.65 -12.69 1.96
CA SER A 192 11.57 -13.05 0.87
C SER A 192 11.16 -14.31 0.13
N LEU A 193 10.62 -15.31 0.84
CA LEU A 193 10.12 -16.55 0.24
C LEU A 193 8.92 -16.32 -0.68
N VAL A 194 8.03 -15.40 -0.31
CA VAL A 194 6.89 -15.04 -1.17
C VAL A 194 7.42 -14.31 -2.40
N ILE A 195 8.33 -13.33 -2.23
CA ILE A 195 8.96 -12.58 -3.33
C ILE A 195 9.61 -13.53 -4.35
N SER A 196 10.42 -14.49 -3.89
CA SER A 196 11.13 -15.43 -4.77
C SER A 196 10.19 -16.36 -5.54
N LYS A 197 8.99 -16.63 -5.00
CA LYS A 197 7.96 -17.44 -5.67
C LYS A 197 7.13 -16.65 -6.67
N ILE A 198 6.77 -15.39 -6.37
CA ILE A 198 5.94 -14.57 -7.27
C ILE A 198 6.76 -13.98 -8.42
N ALA A 199 8.03 -13.65 -8.20
CA ALA A 199 8.93 -13.07 -9.20
C ALA A 199 8.94 -13.82 -10.54
N PRO A 200 9.17 -15.15 -10.59
CA PRO A 200 9.17 -15.88 -11.86
C PRO A 200 7.79 -15.92 -12.55
N ILE A 201 6.69 -15.99 -11.80
CA ILE A 201 5.33 -16.01 -12.37
C ILE A 201 5.01 -14.66 -13.03
N LEU A 202 5.38 -13.59 -12.34
CA LEU A 202 5.21 -12.22 -12.83
C LEU A 202 6.24 -11.86 -13.93
N ASN A 203 7.25 -12.71 -14.18
CA ASN A 203 8.36 -12.45 -15.10
C ASN A 203 9.10 -11.13 -14.78
N VAL A 204 9.34 -10.90 -13.49
CA VAL A 204 10.10 -9.74 -12.98
C VAL A 204 11.17 -10.23 -12.02
N SER A 205 12.21 -9.42 -11.81
CA SER A 205 13.24 -9.73 -10.82
C SER A 205 12.72 -9.53 -9.40
N GLU A 206 13.30 -10.24 -8.42
CA GLU A 206 13.01 -10.00 -7.01
C GLU A 206 13.29 -8.55 -6.59
N ASN A 207 14.34 -7.94 -7.16
CA ASN A 207 14.70 -6.55 -6.87
C ASN A 207 13.64 -5.56 -7.33
N GLN A 208 12.95 -5.83 -8.45
CA GLN A 208 11.82 -5.02 -8.87
C GLN A 208 10.69 -5.07 -7.84
N ILE A 209 10.34 -6.26 -7.34
CA ILE A 209 9.28 -6.39 -6.32
C ILE A 209 9.68 -5.71 -5.01
N LYS A 210 10.92 -5.93 -4.54
CA LYS A 210 11.48 -5.25 -3.37
C LYS A 210 11.43 -3.73 -3.54
N SER A 211 11.74 -3.23 -4.74
CA SER A 211 11.69 -1.80 -5.05
C SER A 211 10.27 -1.22 -4.95
N TRP A 212 9.24 -1.96 -5.36
CA TRP A 212 7.85 -1.52 -5.22
C TRP A 212 7.43 -1.44 -3.75
N VAL A 213 7.80 -2.46 -2.95
CA VAL A 213 7.59 -2.44 -1.49
C VAL A 213 8.28 -1.24 -0.84
N LEU A 214 9.52 -0.93 -1.25
CA LEU A 214 10.24 0.25 -0.74
C LEU A 214 9.54 1.56 -1.13
N ALA A 215 9.06 1.65 -2.36
CA ALA A 215 8.41 2.86 -2.87
C ALA A 215 7.09 3.16 -2.14
N ASP A 216 6.38 2.13 -1.70
CA ASP A 216 5.20 2.27 -0.84
C ASP A 216 5.55 2.74 0.57
N LYS A 217 6.62 2.17 1.14
CA LYS A 217 6.98 2.40 2.54
C LYS A 217 7.65 3.75 2.81
N TYR A 218 8.54 4.19 1.91
CA TYR A 218 9.41 5.35 2.17
C TYR A 218 9.04 6.54 1.29
N SER A 219 9.16 7.76 1.80
CA SER A 219 8.94 8.98 1.01
C SER A 219 9.91 9.07 -0.17
N LEU A 220 9.56 9.85 -1.20
CA LEU A 220 10.45 10.07 -2.34
C LEU A 220 11.78 10.69 -1.87
N THR A 221 11.70 11.68 -0.97
CA THR A 221 12.86 12.36 -0.38
C THR A 221 13.80 11.40 0.34
N ALA A 222 13.27 10.44 1.12
CA ALA A 222 14.10 9.47 1.83
C ALA A 222 14.86 8.54 0.86
N LEU A 223 14.20 8.12 -0.23
CA LEU A 223 14.84 7.30 -1.27
C LEU A 223 15.92 8.09 -2.02
N GLU A 224 15.66 9.36 -2.34
CA GLU A 224 16.62 10.24 -3.02
C GLU A 224 17.85 10.53 -2.15
N GLU A 225 17.66 10.74 -0.84
CA GLU A 225 18.78 10.93 0.08
C GLU A 225 19.66 9.68 0.17
N ALA A 226 19.06 8.48 0.19
CA ALA A 226 19.81 7.23 0.15
C ALA A 226 20.69 7.09 -1.10
N VAL A 227 20.18 7.46 -2.29
CA VAL A 227 20.96 7.43 -3.53
C VAL A 227 22.08 8.47 -3.52
N LYS A 228 21.81 9.68 -3.01
CA LYS A 228 22.82 10.73 -2.85
C LYS A 228 24.00 10.27 -1.99
N ILE A 229 23.72 9.55 -0.92
CA ILE A 229 24.73 8.93 -0.05
C ILE A 229 25.57 7.91 -0.82
N LEU A 230 24.93 6.95 -1.48
CA LEU A 230 25.63 5.89 -2.23
C LEU A 230 26.46 6.45 -3.39
N ASN A 231 26.08 7.60 -3.96
CA ASN A 231 26.87 8.30 -4.96
C ASN A 231 28.09 9.02 -4.39
N SER A 232 28.03 9.44 -3.13
CA SER A 232 29.14 10.15 -2.46
C SER A 232 30.28 9.23 -2.02
N GLU A 233 30.02 7.92 -1.88
CA GLU A 233 31.02 6.92 -1.49
C GLU A 233 31.86 6.38 -2.66
N CYS A 234 31.48 6.66 -3.91
CA CYS A 234 32.24 6.27 -5.11
C CYS A 234 33.33 7.29 -5.53
N LYS A 235 33.74 8.19 -4.63
CA LYS A 235 34.81 9.18 -4.87
C LYS A 235 35.93 9.02 -3.86
#